data_AF-A0A954A5T4-F1
#
_entry.id   AF-A0A954A5T4-F1
#
_cell.length_a   1.000
_cell.length_b   1.000
_cell.length_c   1.000
_cell.angle_alpha   90.00
_cell.angle_beta   90.00
_cell.angle_gamma   90.00
#
_symmetry.space_group_name_H-M   'P 1'
#
loop_
_entity.id
_entity.type
_entity.pdbx_description
1 polymer ?
#
loop_
_entity_poly.entity_id
_entity_poly.type
_entity_poly.pdbx_seq_one_letter_code
_entity_poly.pdbx_strand_id
1 'polypeptide(L)'
;MLRCLLPLVATALVAHPASSAGAAELPSRDELELLFDAPALHSGDLETLREQWWSLSEGQPNGPAAQVAMLLWGRRFDDHPAPAIDADRWESLYQSCTTNGWTRRIIAWHWLDALRREGRESETSRLDITTGSPRRWLAIGPFGIVPGRAIHEPFPPEVLFEPEAEYPGSDERPVHWREVEIDANDTRLYPSSFITVSGAVVYLRSCFSVSEPVDAIVQIASSGSYRGWLDGEPVASVDRTTTYTRHVRRIPVHLEPGQHGMLFKCTGPDLAVLLRTVDGAMVPIVDGDPTATEFASSHSGSFEPHGLVVHDVRGLGVDGLLTRILRAYVASLDRDPVELQSALLGDLVDDAGDAFGPDGVDRWSAYAVAATELIDSIPYLPSEWTKTWLDDAWQRASAEGPSVPLLLARARERI
;
A
#
# COMPACT_ATOMS: atom_id res chain seq x y z
N MET A 1 -2.73 -19.09 -6.10
CA MET A 1 -3.41 -18.01 -6.84
C MET A 1 -4.22 -17.10 -5.91
N LEU A 2 -5.17 -17.62 -5.12
CA LEU A 2 -5.88 -16.83 -4.10
C LEU A 2 -4.96 -16.17 -3.04
N ARG A 3 -3.85 -16.82 -2.64
CA ARG A 3 -2.89 -16.31 -1.62
C ARG A 3 -2.50 -14.85 -1.76
N CYS A 4 -2.30 -14.39 -3.00
CA CYS A 4 -1.81 -13.03 -3.23
C CYS A 4 -2.97 -12.03 -3.39
N LEU A 5 -4.18 -12.48 -3.76
CA LEU A 5 -5.30 -11.62 -4.21
C LEU A 5 -6.07 -11.03 -3.03
N LEU A 6 -6.08 -11.75 -1.92
CA LEU A 6 -6.88 -11.46 -0.75
C LEU A 6 -6.53 -10.14 -0.01
N PRO A 7 -5.25 -9.79 0.23
CA PRO A 7 -4.90 -8.48 0.80
C PRO A 7 -5.29 -7.32 -0.14
N LEU A 8 -5.26 -7.56 -1.45
CA LEU A 8 -5.64 -6.58 -2.47
C LEU A 8 -7.15 -6.36 -2.53
N VAL A 9 -7.96 -7.42 -2.38
CA VAL A 9 -9.43 -7.33 -2.32
C VAL A 9 -9.86 -6.65 -1.03
N ALA A 10 -9.29 -7.04 0.13
CA ALA A 10 -9.55 -6.35 1.39
C ALA A 10 -9.12 -4.88 1.33
N THR A 11 -7.95 -4.58 0.73
CA THR A 11 -7.50 -3.20 0.52
C THR A 11 -8.43 -2.45 -0.45
N ALA A 12 -8.95 -3.09 -1.50
CA ALA A 12 -9.88 -2.46 -2.44
C ALA A 12 -11.22 -2.13 -1.78
N LEU A 13 -11.76 -3.08 -1.02
CA LEU A 13 -13.02 -2.92 -0.30
C LEU A 13 -12.95 -1.86 0.80
N VAL A 14 -11.75 -1.61 1.35
CA VAL A 14 -11.62 -0.71 2.50
C VAL A 14 -10.85 0.58 2.21
N ALA A 15 -10.12 0.66 1.10
CA ALA A 15 -9.58 1.93 0.63
C ALA A 15 -10.66 2.84 0.05
N HIS A 16 -11.92 2.40 -0.04
CA HIS A 16 -13.05 3.26 -0.39
C HIS A 16 -13.45 4.08 0.85
N PRO A 17 -13.17 5.39 0.86
CA PRO A 17 -13.51 6.23 2.00
C PRO A 17 -15.02 6.42 2.06
N ALA A 18 -15.60 6.24 3.24
CA ALA A 18 -17.02 6.44 3.51
C ALA A 18 -17.42 7.94 3.53
N SER A 19 -16.76 8.80 2.74
CA SER A 19 -16.96 10.25 2.78
C SER A 19 -18.27 10.68 2.13
N SER A 20 -19.30 10.82 2.97
CA SER A 20 -20.42 11.79 2.88
C SER A 20 -21.37 11.84 1.67
N ALA A 21 -21.13 11.17 0.54
CA ALA A 21 -22.04 11.23 -0.62
C ALA A 21 -22.68 9.89 -1.04
N GLY A 22 -22.33 8.81 -0.37
CA GLY A 22 -22.90 7.48 -0.60
C GLY A 22 -21.91 6.46 -0.06
N ALA A 23 -22.33 5.61 0.87
CA ALA A 23 -21.52 4.46 1.23
C ALA A 23 -21.28 3.68 -0.06
N ALA A 24 -20.01 3.50 -0.45
CA ALA A 24 -19.70 2.67 -1.60
C ALA A 24 -20.29 1.29 -1.35
N GLU A 25 -21.25 0.89 -2.19
CA GLU A 25 -21.84 -0.43 -2.09
C GLU A 25 -20.73 -1.45 -2.33
N LEU A 26 -20.56 -2.36 -1.36
CA LEU A 26 -19.67 -3.50 -1.53
C LEU A 26 -20.12 -4.28 -2.78
N PRO A 27 -19.20 -4.98 -3.47
CA PRO A 27 -19.59 -5.81 -4.59
C PRO A 27 -20.71 -6.74 -4.18
N SER A 28 -21.77 -6.79 -4.99
CA SER A 28 -22.88 -7.70 -4.80
C SER A 28 -22.40 -9.15 -4.84
N ARG A 29 -23.22 -10.06 -4.31
CA ARG A 29 -22.92 -11.48 -4.33
C ARG A 29 -22.65 -11.98 -5.76
N ASP A 30 -23.48 -11.60 -6.72
CA ASP A 30 -23.34 -12.01 -8.12
C ASP A 30 -22.01 -11.52 -8.73
N GLU A 31 -21.57 -10.31 -8.35
CA GLU A 31 -20.26 -9.78 -8.79
C GLU A 31 -19.11 -10.53 -8.13
N LEU A 32 -19.20 -10.89 -6.85
CA LEU A 32 -18.19 -11.71 -6.17
C LEU A 32 -18.12 -13.12 -6.77
N GLU A 33 -19.27 -13.73 -7.08
CA GLU A 33 -19.34 -15.01 -7.79
C GLU A 33 -18.69 -14.88 -9.18
N LEU A 34 -18.93 -13.81 -9.92
CA LEU A 34 -18.25 -13.54 -11.21
C LEU A 34 -16.73 -13.34 -11.07
N LEU A 35 -16.27 -12.72 -9.99
CA LEU A 35 -14.85 -12.45 -9.76
C LEU A 35 -14.05 -13.68 -9.30
N PHE A 36 -14.66 -14.54 -8.47
CA PHE A 36 -13.93 -15.61 -7.77
C PHE A 36 -14.42 -17.02 -8.07
N ASP A 37 -15.63 -17.18 -8.61
CA ASP A 37 -16.27 -18.49 -8.83
C ASP A 37 -16.92 -18.61 -10.22
N ALA A 38 -16.55 -17.75 -11.16
CA ALA A 38 -17.09 -17.78 -12.50
C ALA A 38 -16.89 -19.16 -13.14
N PRO A 39 -17.90 -19.74 -13.83
CA PRO A 39 -17.73 -21.00 -14.55
C PRO A 39 -16.54 -20.98 -15.52
N ALA A 40 -16.25 -19.83 -16.13
CA ALA A 40 -15.10 -19.61 -17.00
C ALA A 40 -13.75 -19.74 -16.28
N LEU A 41 -13.68 -19.37 -15.00
CA LEU A 41 -12.49 -19.56 -14.17
C LEU A 41 -12.21 -21.05 -13.95
N HIS A 42 -13.25 -21.85 -13.71
CA HIS A 42 -13.14 -23.30 -13.48
C HIS A 42 -12.86 -24.10 -14.76
N SER A 43 -13.46 -23.70 -15.88
CA SER A 43 -13.23 -24.33 -17.18
C SER A 43 -11.88 -23.97 -17.80
N GLY A 44 -11.22 -22.92 -17.29
CA GLY A 44 -10.01 -22.35 -17.90
C GLY A 44 -10.28 -21.55 -19.17
N ASP A 45 -11.54 -21.17 -19.42
CA ASP A 45 -11.92 -20.31 -20.54
C ASP A 45 -11.53 -18.85 -20.25
N LEU A 46 -10.26 -18.55 -20.52
CA LEU A 46 -9.65 -17.25 -20.25
C LEU A 46 -10.27 -16.12 -21.09
N GLU A 47 -10.85 -16.40 -22.25
CA GLU A 47 -11.47 -15.39 -23.10
C GLU A 47 -12.82 -14.96 -22.52
N THR A 48 -13.66 -15.93 -22.16
CA THR A 48 -14.95 -15.64 -21.51
C THR A 48 -14.73 -14.93 -20.17
N LEU A 49 -13.78 -15.39 -19.36
CA LEU A 49 -13.45 -14.75 -18.08
C LEU A 49 -13.00 -13.29 -18.28
N ARG A 50 -12.21 -13.05 -19.32
CA ARG A 50 -11.74 -11.71 -19.68
C ARG A 50 -12.89 -10.78 -20.00
N GLU A 51 -13.78 -11.16 -20.92
CA GLU A 51 -14.92 -10.33 -21.29
C GLU A 51 -15.90 -10.13 -20.12
N GLN A 52 -16.05 -11.12 -19.23
CA GLN A 52 -16.82 -10.98 -18.00
C GLN A 52 -16.27 -9.89 -17.07
N TRP A 53 -14.96 -9.94 -16.77
CA TRP A 53 -14.31 -8.94 -15.92
C TRP A 53 -14.22 -7.57 -16.58
N TRP A 54 -14.09 -7.52 -17.91
CA TRP A 54 -14.16 -6.28 -18.66
C TRP A 54 -15.54 -5.64 -18.57
N SER A 55 -16.59 -6.39 -18.88
CA SER A 55 -17.99 -5.94 -18.83
C SER A 55 -18.36 -5.42 -17.43
N LEU A 56 -17.91 -6.14 -16.39
CA LEU A 56 -18.05 -5.70 -15.00
C LEU A 56 -17.39 -4.33 -14.76
N SER A 57 -16.19 -4.12 -15.33
CA SER A 57 -15.45 -2.88 -15.18
C SER A 57 -16.06 -1.72 -15.99
N GLU A 58 -16.60 -1.97 -17.18
CA GLU A 58 -17.33 -0.96 -17.96
C GLU A 58 -18.65 -0.56 -17.33
N GLY A 59 -19.36 -1.51 -16.70
CA GLY A 59 -20.64 -1.24 -16.04
C GLY A 59 -20.50 -0.38 -14.79
N GLN A 60 -19.38 -0.52 -14.06
CA GLN A 60 -19.13 0.18 -12.80
C GLN A 60 -17.66 0.62 -12.67
N PRO A 61 -17.15 1.52 -13.53
CA PRO A 61 -15.72 1.84 -13.61
C PRO A 61 -15.11 2.38 -12.31
N ASN A 62 -15.93 3.00 -11.45
CA ASN A 62 -15.49 3.49 -10.14
C ASN A 62 -15.84 2.55 -8.98
N GLY A 63 -16.58 1.46 -9.25
CA GLY A 63 -17.06 0.52 -8.25
C GLY A 63 -15.97 -0.44 -7.74
N PRO A 64 -16.14 -0.98 -6.53
CA PRO A 64 -15.18 -1.92 -5.95
C PRO A 64 -15.06 -3.21 -6.77
N ALA A 65 -16.12 -3.64 -7.45
CA ALA A 65 -16.09 -4.83 -8.30
C ALA A 65 -15.14 -4.65 -9.51
N ALA A 66 -15.19 -3.48 -10.17
CA ALA A 66 -14.25 -3.12 -11.24
C ALA A 66 -12.80 -3.05 -10.75
N GLN A 67 -12.57 -2.48 -9.57
CA GLN A 67 -11.23 -2.43 -8.97
C GLN A 67 -10.66 -3.84 -8.76
N VAL A 68 -11.46 -4.74 -8.20
CA VAL A 68 -11.07 -6.13 -7.98
C VAL A 68 -10.86 -6.85 -9.31
N ALA A 69 -11.75 -6.66 -10.29
CA ALA A 69 -11.64 -7.20 -11.64
C ALA A 69 -10.30 -6.81 -12.29
N MET A 70 -9.94 -5.52 -12.24
CA MET A 70 -8.71 -5.00 -12.83
C MET A 70 -7.43 -5.45 -12.09
N LEU A 71 -7.53 -5.72 -10.79
CA LEU A 71 -6.44 -6.32 -10.02
C LEU A 71 -6.24 -7.81 -10.35
N LEU A 72 -7.35 -8.54 -10.48
CA LEU A 72 -7.34 -9.93 -10.92
C LEU A 72 -6.83 -10.05 -12.35
N TRP A 73 -7.19 -9.09 -13.20
CA TRP A 73 -6.81 -9.00 -14.59
C TRP A 73 -5.31 -9.15 -14.79
N GLY A 74 -4.52 -8.22 -14.23
CA GLY A 74 -3.07 -8.22 -14.43
C GLY A 74 -2.44 -9.55 -14.04
N ARG A 75 -2.79 -10.01 -12.85
CA ARG A 75 -2.24 -11.28 -12.34
C ARG A 75 -2.60 -12.50 -13.16
N ARG A 76 -3.72 -12.49 -13.86
CA ARG A 76 -4.17 -13.64 -14.64
C ARG A 76 -3.73 -13.54 -16.09
N PHE A 77 -3.60 -12.33 -16.64
CA PHE A 77 -3.43 -12.12 -18.07
C PHE A 77 -2.09 -11.49 -18.46
N ASP A 78 -1.28 -10.95 -17.54
CA ASP A 78 0.02 -10.31 -17.88
C ASP A 78 1.00 -11.28 -18.57
N ASP A 79 0.95 -12.57 -18.20
CA ASP A 79 1.79 -13.64 -18.78
C ASP A 79 1.15 -14.31 -20.01
N HIS A 80 -0.10 -13.96 -20.34
CA HIS A 80 -0.79 -14.56 -21.48
C HIS A 80 -0.69 -13.63 -22.70
N PRO A 81 -0.21 -14.12 -23.87
CA PRO A 81 -0.26 -13.41 -25.13
C PRO A 81 -1.69 -13.40 -25.68
N ALA A 82 -2.61 -12.83 -24.89
CA ALA A 82 -4.00 -12.68 -25.22
C ALA A 82 -4.17 -11.82 -26.48
N PRO A 83 -5.26 -11.99 -27.25
CA PRO A 83 -5.64 -11.01 -28.25
C PRO A 83 -5.73 -9.64 -27.56
N ALA A 84 -5.04 -8.65 -28.13
CA ALA A 84 -5.01 -7.30 -27.61
C ALA A 84 -6.46 -6.82 -27.42
N ILE A 85 -6.83 -6.44 -26.20
CA ILE A 85 -7.98 -5.56 -26.07
C ILE A 85 -7.63 -4.31 -26.85
N ASP A 86 -8.54 -3.92 -27.73
CA ASP A 86 -8.43 -2.69 -28.49
C ASP A 86 -8.08 -1.51 -27.55
N ALA A 87 -7.01 -0.77 -27.87
CA ALA A 87 -6.60 0.40 -27.11
C ALA A 87 -7.74 1.41 -26.94
N ASP A 88 -8.69 1.48 -27.89
CA ASP A 88 -9.86 2.35 -27.80
C ASP A 88 -10.79 1.94 -26.65
N ARG A 89 -10.91 0.63 -26.35
CA ARG A 89 -11.66 0.14 -25.19
C ARG A 89 -10.95 0.53 -23.89
N TRP A 90 -9.63 0.39 -23.82
CA TRP A 90 -8.86 0.86 -22.67
C TRP A 90 -8.98 2.37 -22.44
N GLU A 91 -8.91 3.17 -23.51
CA GLU A 91 -9.11 4.61 -23.43
C GLU A 91 -10.50 4.94 -22.87
N SER A 92 -11.55 4.31 -23.40
CA SER A 92 -12.92 4.48 -22.92
C SER A 92 -13.07 4.14 -21.43
N LEU A 93 -12.51 3.01 -20.99
CA LEU A 93 -12.55 2.60 -19.59
C LEU A 93 -11.74 3.57 -18.69
N TYR A 94 -10.56 4.02 -19.14
CA TYR A 94 -9.74 4.98 -18.39
C TYR A 94 -10.44 6.33 -18.21
N GLN A 95 -11.13 6.82 -19.25
CA GLN A 95 -11.87 8.09 -19.18
C GLN A 95 -13.14 8.01 -18.33
N SER A 96 -13.73 6.82 -18.17
CA SER A 96 -14.92 6.62 -17.33
C SER A 96 -14.60 6.49 -15.83
N CYS A 97 -13.35 6.17 -15.47
CA CYS A 97 -12.86 6.14 -14.09
C CYS A 97 -12.50 7.54 -13.56
N THR A 98 -13.50 8.35 -13.21
CA THR A 98 -13.29 9.75 -12.81
C THR A 98 -12.97 9.95 -11.32
N THR A 99 -13.45 9.08 -10.42
CA THR A 99 -13.37 9.32 -8.96
C THR A 99 -12.47 8.34 -8.24
N ASN A 100 -12.29 7.12 -8.76
CA ASN A 100 -11.41 6.13 -8.14
C ASN A 100 -10.01 6.20 -8.74
N GLY A 101 -9.15 7.07 -8.19
CA GLY A 101 -7.78 7.27 -8.66
C GLY A 101 -6.95 5.98 -8.72
N TRP A 102 -7.22 5.03 -7.81
CA TRP A 102 -6.54 3.74 -7.80
C TRP A 102 -6.98 2.83 -8.95
N THR A 103 -8.29 2.66 -9.17
CA THR A 103 -8.80 1.87 -10.30
C THR A 103 -8.35 2.47 -11.62
N ARG A 104 -8.46 3.80 -11.76
CA ARG A 104 -7.95 4.54 -12.92
C ARG A 104 -6.48 4.25 -13.18
N ARG A 105 -5.65 4.23 -12.14
CA ARG A 105 -4.22 3.92 -12.25
C ARG A 105 -3.95 2.47 -12.65
N ILE A 106 -4.68 1.49 -12.10
CA ILE A 106 -4.54 0.08 -12.53
C ILE A 106 -4.89 -0.07 -14.00
N ILE A 107 -5.99 0.55 -14.44
CA ILE A 107 -6.39 0.58 -15.84
C ILE A 107 -5.30 1.22 -16.70
N ALA A 108 -4.74 2.34 -16.27
CA ALA A 108 -3.67 3.01 -17.00
C ALA A 108 -2.41 2.16 -17.09
N TRP A 109 -2.06 1.39 -16.05
CA TRP A 109 -0.96 0.43 -16.10
C TRP A 109 -1.20 -0.68 -17.13
N HIS A 110 -2.40 -1.25 -17.17
CA HIS A 110 -2.73 -2.28 -18.16
C HIS A 110 -2.79 -1.72 -19.58
N TRP A 111 -3.30 -0.50 -19.73
CA TRP A 111 -3.35 0.19 -21.01
C TRP A 111 -1.95 0.53 -21.52
N LEU A 112 -1.06 1.02 -20.64
CA LEU A 112 0.35 1.27 -20.96
C LEU A 112 1.04 0.02 -21.50
N ASP A 113 0.84 -1.11 -20.83
CA ASP A 113 1.41 -2.40 -21.19
C ASP A 113 0.83 -2.91 -22.53
N ALA A 114 -0.47 -2.71 -22.77
CA ALA A 114 -1.09 -2.98 -24.06
C ALA A 114 -0.49 -2.14 -25.20
N LEU A 115 -0.37 -0.82 -25.01
CA LEU A 115 0.26 0.09 -25.99
C LEU A 115 1.70 -0.32 -26.32
N ARG A 116 2.48 -0.72 -25.30
CA ARG A 116 3.86 -1.22 -25.48
C ARG A 116 3.93 -2.49 -26.31
N ARG A 117 3.07 -3.47 -26.03
CA ARG A 117 2.98 -4.72 -26.81
C ARG A 117 2.59 -4.47 -28.27
N GLU A 118 1.77 -3.45 -28.53
CA GLU A 118 1.37 -3.02 -29.89
C GLU A 118 2.44 -2.16 -30.58
N GLY A 119 3.52 -1.78 -29.90
CA GLY A 119 4.55 -0.87 -30.45
C GLY A 119 4.11 0.59 -30.56
N ARG A 120 3.05 0.99 -29.84
CA ARG A 120 2.46 2.33 -29.83
C ARG A 120 3.04 3.21 -28.71
N GLU A 121 4.36 3.18 -28.55
CA GLU A 121 5.05 3.88 -27.44
C GLU A 121 4.76 5.40 -27.44
N SER A 122 4.57 6.02 -28.59
CA SER A 122 4.24 7.46 -28.67
C SER A 122 2.95 7.83 -27.94
N GLU A 123 2.01 6.89 -27.80
CA GLU A 123 0.72 7.12 -27.15
C GLU A 123 0.77 6.97 -25.64
N THR A 124 1.84 6.38 -25.08
CA THR A 124 1.99 6.22 -23.62
C THR A 124 2.07 7.57 -22.91
N SER A 125 2.58 8.60 -23.60
CA SER A 125 2.61 9.99 -23.13
C SER A 125 1.22 10.57 -22.81
N ARG A 126 0.14 9.97 -23.32
CA ARG A 126 -1.25 10.36 -23.01
C ARG A 126 -1.71 9.84 -21.66
N LEU A 127 -1.01 8.87 -21.08
CA LEU A 127 -1.34 8.25 -19.80
C LEU A 127 -0.66 9.03 -18.68
N ASP A 128 -1.44 9.80 -17.91
CA ASP A 128 -0.91 10.34 -16.66
C ASP A 128 -1.06 9.30 -15.55
N ILE A 129 -0.11 8.37 -15.47
CA ILE A 129 -0.06 7.36 -14.40
C ILE A 129 0.67 7.86 -13.14
N THR A 130 1.29 9.04 -13.27
CA THR A 130 2.14 9.65 -12.26
C THR A 130 1.45 10.79 -11.53
N THR A 131 0.21 11.13 -11.86
CA THR A 131 -0.54 12.13 -11.09
C THR A 131 -0.37 11.81 -9.60
N GLY A 132 0.03 12.78 -8.78
CA GLY A 132 0.30 12.59 -7.35
C GLY A 132 1.62 11.90 -7.00
N SER A 133 2.49 11.57 -7.96
CA SER A 133 3.84 11.07 -7.71
C SER A 133 4.86 12.14 -8.09
N PRO A 134 5.73 12.61 -7.17
CA PRO A 134 6.81 13.50 -7.55
C PRO A 134 7.73 12.79 -8.56
N ARG A 135 8.11 13.47 -9.66
CA ARG A 135 8.95 12.87 -10.72
C ARG A 135 10.39 13.35 -10.65
N ARG A 136 10.61 14.57 -10.17
CA ARG A 136 11.95 15.15 -10.03
C ARG A 136 12.50 14.90 -8.63
N TRP A 137 13.60 14.18 -8.56
CA TRP A 137 14.27 13.82 -7.32
C TRP A 137 15.73 14.26 -7.34
N LEU A 138 16.28 14.49 -6.15
CA LEU A 138 17.71 14.47 -5.90
C LEU A 138 18.03 13.22 -5.08
N ALA A 139 19.13 12.55 -5.43
CA ALA A 139 19.66 11.43 -4.68
C ALA A 139 21.06 11.75 -4.15
N ILE A 140 21.36 11.33 -2.93
CA ILE A 140 22.71 11.38 -2.38
C ILE A 140 23.00 10.16 -1.50
N GLY A 141 24.22 9.63 -1.64
CA GLY A 141 24.68 8.43 -0.97
C GLY A 141 25.59 7.61 -1.87
N PRO A 142 25.98 6.39 -1.45
CA PRO A 142 25.53 5.72 -0.23
C PRO A 142 26.20 6.25 1.05
N PHE A 143 25.51 6.16 2.19
CA PHE A 143 26.03 6.47 3.52
C PHE A 143 25.97 5.26 4.46
N GLY A 144 26.95 5.16 5.36
CA GLY A 144 27.05 4.05 6.31
C GLY A 144 27.27 2.69 5.64
N ILE A 145 27.65 1.68 6.43
CA ILE A 145 27.89 0.31 5.93
C ILE A 145 27.31 -0.77 6.85
N VAL A 146 26.70 -0.38 7.97
CA VAL A 146 26.22 -1.32 8.98
C VAL A 146 24.72 -1.54 8.78
N PRO A 147 24.28 -2.72 8.31
CA PRO A 147 22.87 -3.02 8.11
C PRO A 147 22.05 -2.77 9.39
N GLY A 148 20.87 -2.17 9.23
CA GLY A 148 19.96 -1.87 10.34
C GLY A 148 20.40 -0.68 11.23
N ARG A 149 21.69 -0.35 11.29
CA ARG A 149 22.17 0.84 12.02
C ARG A 149 22.12 2.11 11.17
N ALA A 150 22.53 2.01 9.90
CA ALA A 150 22.63 3.17 9.02
C ALA A 150 21.29 3.91 8.86
N ILE A 151 20.15 3.21 8.96
CA ILE A 151 18.82 3.85 8.88
C ILE A 151 18.55 4.80 10.07
N HIS A 152 19.13 4.51 11.24
CA HIS A 152 18.94 5.30 12.47
C HIS A 152 20.04 6.34 12.68
N GLU A 153 21.22 6.15 12.10
CA GLU A 153 22.36 7.05 12.25
C GLU A 153 22.17 8.34 11.46
N PRO A 154 22.17 9.53 12.10
CA PRO A 154 22.01 10.77 11.36
C PRO A 154 23.21 11.02 10.44
N PHE A 155 22.95 11.36 9.18
CA PHE A 155 23.98 11.81 8.23
C PHE A 155 23.77 13.28 7.89
N PRO A 156 24.80 13.98 7.38
CA PRO A 156 24.71 15.42 7.13
C PRO A 156 23.48 15.90 6.32
N PRO A 157 22.99 15.16 5.29
CA PRO A 157 21.76 15.53 4.59
C PRO A 157 20.49 15.63 5.45
N GLU A 158 20.46 15.03 6.64
CA GLU A 158 19.35 15.19 7.60
C GLU A 158 19.39 16.52 8.34
N VAL A 159 20.57 17.14 8.46
CA VAL A 159 20.77 18.32 9.32
C VAL A 159 20.60 19.60 8.52
N LEU A 160 21.26 19.68 7.36
CA LEU A 160 21.26 20.85 6.51
C LEU A 160 21.25 20.44 5.04
N PHE A 161 20.34 21.03 4.27
CA PHE A 161 20.28 20.82 2.84
C PHE A 161 21.17 21.83 2.11
N GLU A 162 22.32 21.35 1.65
CA GLU A 162 23.23 22.09 0.78
C GLU A 162 23.37 21.31 -0.55
N PRO A 163 22.70 21.74 -1.64
CA PRO A 163 22.67 20.97 -2.90
C PRO A 163 24.06 20.79 -3.53
N GLU A 164 24.94 21.78 -3.35
CA GLU A 164 26.31 21.80 -3.90
C GLU A 164 27.36 21.18 -2.96
N ALA A 165 26.95 20.71 -1.77
CA ALA A 165 27.89 20.16 -0.79
C ALA A 165 28.36 18.75 -1.16
N GLU A 166 29.60 18.46 -0.79
CA GLU A 166 30.17 17.12 -0.83
C GLU A 166 30.26 16.55 0.58
N TYR A 167 29.87 15.29 0.73
CA TYR A 167 29.93 14.58 2.01
C TYR A 167 30.75 13.29 1.89
N PRO A 168 31.37 12.81 2.98
CA PRO A 168 32.01 11.50 2.99
C PRO A 168 30.94 10.40 2.86
N GLY A 169 31.01 9.62 1.77
CA GLY A 169 30.16 8.45 1.53
C GLY A 169 30.60 7.21 2.32
N SER A 170 29.91 6.10 2.10
CA SER A 170 30.11 4.83 2.83
C SER A 170 31.51 4.22 2.69
N ASP A 171 32.22 4.50 1.60
CA ASP A 171 33.58 4.04 1.30
C ASP A 171 34.61 5.17 1.35
N GLU A 172 34.32 6.23 2.12
CA GLU A 172 35.10 7.48 2.24
C GLU A 172 35.19 8.29 0.94
N ARG A 173 34.57 7.85 -0.16
CA ARG A 173 34.51 8.65 -1.39
C ARG A 173 33.52 9.79 -1.23
N PRO A 174 33.84 11.01 -1.71
CA PRO A 174 32.90 12.12 -1.71
C PRO A 174 31.63 11.78 -2.51
N VAL A 175 30.48 12.07 -1.93
CA VAL A 175 29.17 11.99 -2.58
C VAL A 175 28.52 13.38 -2.59
N HIS A 176 27.77 13.67 -3.65
CA HIS A 176 27.02 14.91 -3.86
C HIS A 176 25.60 14.59 -4.32
N TRP A 177 24.70 15.55 -4.23
CA TRP A 177 23.34 15.41 -4.75
C TRP A 177 23.36 15.28 -6.27
N ARG A 178 22.59 14.33 -6.80
CA ARG A 178 22.43 14.10 -8.24
C ARG A 178 20.96 14.09 -8.59
N GLU A 179 20.61 14.71 -9.71
CA GLU A 179 19.25 14.62 -10.24
C GLU A 179 18.91 13.18 -10.64
N VAL A 180 17.69 12.78 -10.29
CA VAL A 180 17.07 11.51 -10.65
C VAL A 180 15.69 11.84 -11.15
N GLU A 181 15.45 11.57 -12.42
CA GLU A 181 14.14 11.70 -13.03
C GLU A 181 13.50 10.33 -13.14
N ILE A 182 12.26 10.21 -12.67
CA ILE A 182 11.46 9.00 -12.89
C ILE A 182 10.85 9.07 -14.29
N ASP A 183 10.88 7.95 -15.02
CA ASP A 183 10.18 7.83 -16.29
C ASP A 183 8.71 8.26 -16.14
N ALA A 184 8.17 8.97 -17.14
CA ALA A 184 6.78 9.45 -17.11
C ALA A 184 5.75 8.31 -16.94
N ASN A 185 6.17 7.07 -17.17
CA ASN A 185 5.39 5.86 -17.04
C ASN A 185 5.87 4.93 -15.91
N ASP A 186 6.67 5.42 -14.96
CA ASP A 186 7.02 4.72 -13.72
C ASP A 186 6.74 5.64 -12.52
N THR A 187 6.61 5.04 -11.34
CA THR A 187 6.44 5.73 -10.06
C THR A 187 7.39 5.20 -9.00
N ARG A 188 8.25 4.26 -9.38
CA ARG A 188 9.27 3.66 -8.53
C ARG A 188 10.60 4.37 -8.76
N LEU A 189 11.21 4.74 -7.65
CA LEU A 189 12.62 5.01 -7.52
C LEU A 189 13.32 3.70 -7.20
N TYR A 190 14.56 3.55 -7.67
CA TYR A 190 15.39 2.39 -7.39
C TYR A 190 16.62 2.82 -6.58
N PRO A 191 16.50 3.03 -5.25
CA PRO A 191 17.62 3.42 -4.40
C PRO A 191 18.85 2.51 -4.55
N SER A 192 18.64 1.23 -4.84
CA SER A 192 19.70 0.25 -5.11
C SER A 192 20.64 0.65 -6.24
N SER A 193 20.21 1.45 -7.21
CA SER A 193 21.08 1.97 -8.26
C SER A 193 22.20 2.88 -7.71
N PHE A 194 22.02 3.43 -6.51
CA PHE A 194 23.00 4.24 -5.79
C PHE A 194 23.70 3.49 -4.65
N ILE A 195 23.17 2.34 -4.22
CA ILE A 195 23.72 1.55 -3.12
C ILE A 195 24.70 0.50 -3.67
N THR A 196 26.00 0.79 -3.58
CA THR A 196 27.06 -0.15 -3.99
C THR A 196 27.47 -1.12 -2.88
N VAL A 197 27.12 -0.83 -1.62
CA VAL A 197 27.51 -1.58 -0.43
C VAL A 197 26.27 -2.00 0.37
N SER A 198 26.20 -3.28 0.75
CA SER A 198 25.10 -3.80 1.57
C SER A 198 25.03 -3.09 2.92
N GLY A 199 23.82 -2.74 3.35
CA GLY A 199 23.58 -2.04 4.61
C GLY A 199 23.74 -0.52 4.56
N ALA A 200 24.17 0.04 3.43
CA ALA A 200 24.20 1.48 3.24
C ALA A 200 22.79 2.05 2.98
N VAL A 201 22.65 3.35 3.19
CA VAL A 201 21.42 4.13 2.93
C VAL A 201 21.65 5.17 1.85
N VAL A 202 20.58 5.56 1.18
CA VAL A 202 20.54 6.68 0.24
C VAL A 202 19.46 7.64 0.68
N TYR A 203 19.71 8.93 0.50
CA TYR A 203 18.69 9.96 0.65
C TYR A 203 18.09 10.30 -0.71
N LEU A 204 16.77 10.45 -0.72
CA LEU A 204 15.98 10.87 -1.86
C LEU A 204 15.19 12.10 -1.44
N ARG A 205 15.34 13.20 -2.16
CA ARG A 205 14.63 14.46 -1.90
C ARG A 205 13.80 14.83 -3.11
N SER A 206 12.59 15.34 -2.88
CA SER A 206 11.78 15.95 -3.94
C SER A 206 11.05 17.16 -3.40
N CYS A 207 10.68 18.06 -4.31
CA CYS A 207 9.82 19.19 -4.02
C CYS A 207 8.63 19.15 -4.99
N PHE A 208 7.45 19.49 -4.49
CA PHE A 208 6.24 19.58 -5.29
C PHE A 208 5.37 20.74 -4.79
N SER A 209 4.36 21.13 -5.55
CA SER A 209 3.40 22.15 -5.12
C SER A 209 1.96 21.68 -5.25
N VAL A 210 1.11 22.12 -4.33
CA VAL A 210 -0.36 21.96 -4.39
C VAL A 210 -1.02 23.34 -4.50
N SER A 211 -2.07 23.43 -5.32
CA SER A 211 -2.73 24.71 -5.62
C SER A 211 -3.78 25.14 -4.60
N GLU A 212 -4.29 24.19 -3.83
CA GLU A 212 -5.39 24.37 -2.88
C GLU A 212 -5.14 23.51 -1.63
N PRO A 213 -5.72 23.87 -0.46
CA PRO A 213 -5.54 23.06 0.73
C PRO A 213 -6.17 21.69 0.52
N VAL A 214 -5.47 20.62 0.90
CA VAL A 214 -5.92 19.26 0.62
C VAL A 214 -5.61 18.31 1.77
N ASP A 215 -6.64 17.58 2.22
CA ASP A 215 -6.48 16.39 3.05
C ASP A 215 -6.04 15.23 2.17
N ALA A 216 -4.80 14.80 2.37
CA ALA A 216 -4.14 13.81 1.55
C ALA A 216 -3.65 12.61 2.37
N ILE A 217 -3.24 11.58 1.65
CA ILE A 217 -2.59 10.38 2.15
C ILE A 217 -1.29 10.24 1.37
N VAL A 218 -0.18 10.31 2.09
CA VAL A 218 1.12 9.90 1.57
C VAL A 218 1.18 8.37 1.62
N GLN A 219 1.08 7.74 0.46
CA GLN A 219 1.27 6.30 0.30
C GLN A 219 2.73 6.02 -0.07
N ILE A 220 3.43 5.30 0.80
CA ILE A 220 4.82 4.90 0.61
C ILE A 220 4.87 3.39 0.41
N ALA A 221 5.37 2.94 -0.74
CA ALA A 221 5.63 1.54 -1.00
C ALA A 221 7.14 1.27 -1.08
N SER A 222 7.66 0.38 -0.25
CA SER A 222 9.07 -0.02 -0.29
C SER A 222 9.27 -1.44 0.23
N SER A 223 10.19 -2.18 -0.42
CA SER A 223 10.67 -3.47 0.08
C SER A 223 11.81 -3.37 1.09
N GLY A 224 12.41 -2.18 1.27
CA GLY A 224 13.46 -1.91 2.25
C GLY A 224 12.98 -1.15 3.50
N SER A 225 13.93 -0.80 4.37
CA SER A 225 13.72 0.11 5.49
C SER A 225 13.72 1.54 5.00
N TYR A 226 12.92 2.41 5.60
CA TYR A 226 12.94 3.83 5.27
C TYR A 226 12.55 4.72 6.44
N ARG A 227 13.00 5.97 6.39
CA ARG A 227 12.49 7.09 7.19
C ARG A 227 12.09 8.20 6.24
N GLY A 228 10.94 8.80 6.48
CA GLY A 228 10.36 9.83 5.63
C GLY A 228 10.04 11.09 6.42
N TRP A 229 10.30 12.23 5.80
CA TRP A 229 9.98 13.56 6.31
C TRP A 229 9.18 14.34 5.26
N LEU A 230 8.26 15.18 5.72
CA LEU A 230 7.47 16.11 4.92
C LEU A 230 7.59 17.48 5.58
N ASP A 231 8.07 18.47 4.84
CA ASP A 231 8.32 19.84 5.32
C ASP A 231 9.19 19.90 6.59
N GLY A 232 10.16 18.97 6.68
CA GLY A 232 11.06 18.81 7.82
C GLY A 232 10.50 17.98 8.97
N GLU A 233 9.20 17.73 9.00
CA GLU A 233 8.54 16.94 10.04
C GLU A 233 8.59 15.44 9.71
N PRO A 234 8.95 14.57 10.65
CA PRO A 234 9.00 13.13 10.41
C PRO A 234 7.58 12.55 10.26
N VAL A 235 7.32 11.92 9.12
CA VAL A 235 6.00 11.32 8.80
C VAL A 235 6.00 9.79 8.79
N ALA A 236 7.17 9.16 8.61
CA ALA A 236 7.26 7.71 8.51
C ALA A 236 8.58 7.15 9.05
N SER A 237 8.52 5.98 9.68
CA SER A 237 9.71 5.18 9.98
C SER A 237 9.37 3.70 9.94
N VAL A 238 10.08 2.97 9.09
CA VAL A 238 9.94 1.53 8.92
C VAL A 238 11.34 0.92 8.94
N ASP A 239 11.60 0.09 9.95
CA ASP A 239 12.82 -0.70 10.05
C ASP A 239 12.53 -2.19 9.85
N ARG A 240 12.75 -2.66 8.61
CA ARG A 240 12.56 -4.07 8.22
C ARG A 240 13.62 -5.01 8.76
N THR A 241 14.71 -4.50 9.34
CA THR A 241 15.73 -5.35 9.96
C THR A 241 15.30 -5.86 11.33
N THR A 242 14.35 -5.17 11.96
CA THR A 242 13.84 -5.49 13.29
C THR A 242 12.37 -5.89 13.29
N THR A 243 11.57 -5.43 12.31
CA THR A 243 10.13 -5.66 12.28
C THR A 243 9.66 -6.06 10.89
N TYR A 244 8.87 -7.13 10.78
CA TYR A 244 8.13 -7.42 9.56
C TYR A 244 6.94 -6.46 9.45
N THR A 245 6.96 -5.57 8.45
CA THR A 245 5.86 -4.64 8.18
C THR A 245 5.41 -4.75 6.73
N ARG A 246 4.17 -4.32 6.45
CA ARG A 246 3.65 -4.22 5.09
C ARG A 246 4.52 -3.35 4.20
N HIS A 247 4.62 -3.72 2.93
CA HIS A 247 5.34 -2.97 1.90
C HIS A 247 4.78 -1.59 1.67
N VAL A 248 3.48 -1.40 1.93
CA VAL A 248 2.78 -0.14 1.74
C VAL A 248 2.40 0.46 3.10
N ARG A 249 2.76 1.72 3.33
CA ARG A 249 2.26 2.57 4.41
C ARG A 249 1.43 3.69 3.82
N ARG A 250 0.46 4.19 4.61
CA ARG A 250 -0.43 5.28 4.27
C ARG A 250 -0.46 6.22 5.46
N ILE A 251 -0.10 7.47 5.23
CA ILE A 251 0.02 8.47 6.29
C ILE A 251 -0.91 9.62 5.92
N PRO A 252 -1.96 9.89 6.72
CA PRO A 252 -2.79 11.06 6.49
C PRO A 252 -1.97 12.33 6.75
N VAL A 253 -2.10 13.30 5.86
CA VAL A 253 -1.44 14.61 5.97
C VAL A 253 -2.42 15.70 5.52
N HIS A 254 -2.25 16.90 6.06
CA HIS A 254 -2.91 18.09 5.57
C HIS A 254 -1.86 18.95 4.87
N LEU A 255 -2.11 19.29 3.60
CA LEU A 255 -1.21 20.13 2.80
C LEU A 255 -1.88 21.48 2.56
N GLU A 256 -1.19 22.55 2.95
CA GLU A 256 -1.61 23.93 2.63
C GLU A 256 -1.23 24.29 1.17
N PRO A 257 -1.86 25.29 0.54
CA PRO A 257 -1.42 25.77 -0.77
C PRO A 257 0.04 26.22 -0.72
N GLY A 258 0.84 25.77 -1.69
CA GLY A 258 2.24 26.15 -1.79
C GLY A 258 3.15 25.00 -2.16
N GLN A 259 4.44 25.24 -1.97
CA GLN A 259 5.49 24.27 -2.24
C GLN A 259 5.74 23.45 -0.96
N HIS A 260 5.98 22.16 -1.14
CA HIS A 260 6.29 21.18 -0.10
C HIS A 260 7.58 20.42 -0.44
N GLY A 261 8.30 20.01 0.59
CA GLY A 261 9.52 19.23 0.49
C GLY A 261 9.36 17.86 1.11
N MET A 262 9.79 16.81 0.41
CA MET A 262 9.91 15.47 0.98
C MET A 262 11.36 15.04 1.01
N LEU A 263 11.73 14.37 2.09
CA LEU A 263 13.00 13.69 2.24
C LEU A 263 12.73 12.24 2.63
N PHE A 264 13.43 11.31 2.00
CA PHE A 264 13.44 9.91 2.38
C PHE A 264 14.87 9.46 2.57
N LYS A 265 15.09 8.70 3.63
CA LYS A 265 16.29 7.92 3.85
C LYS A 265 15.90 6.46 3.73
N CYS A 266 16.44 5.74 2.76
CA CYS A 266 15.98 4.40 2.46
C CYS A 266 17.13 3.41 2.26
N THR A 267 16.83 2.16 2.58
CA THR A 267 17.57 0.97 2.14
C THR A 267 16.72 0.21 1.12
N GLY A 268 17.32 -0.75 0.43
CA GLY A 268 16.59 -1.71 -0.41
C GLY A 268 16.45 -1.29 -1.88
N PRO A 269 15.77 -2.14 -2.68
CA PRO A 269 15.76 -2.03 -4.12
C PRO A 269 14.76 -1.01 -4.69
N ASP A 270 13.72 -0.66 -3.95
CA ASP A 270 12.64 0.19 -4.47
C ASP A 270 12.01 1.12 -3.41
N LEU A 271 11.51 2.25 -3.90
CA LEU A 271 10.67 3.19 -3.17
C LEU A 271 9.66 3.81 -4.16
N ALA A 272 8.37 3.79 -3.84
CA ALA A 272 7.36 4.58 -4.54
C ALA A 272 6.64 5.47 -3.54
N VAL A 273 6.41 6.72 -3.93
CA VAL A 273 5.74 7.73 -3.10
C VAL A 273 4.59 8.30 -3.91
N LEU A 274 3.38 8.23 -3.35
CA LEU A 274 2.15 8.68 -3.99
C LEU A 274 1.35 9.54 -3.03
N LEU A 275 0.85 10.66 -3.53
CA LEU A 275 -0.08 11.55 -2.87
C LEU A 275 -1.46 11.34 -3.48
N ARG A 276 -2.41 11.03 -2.61
CA ARG A 276 -3.82 10.88 -2.97
C ARG A 276 -4.66 11.64 -1.96
N THR A 277 -5.77 12.19 -2.38
CA THR A 277 -6.77 12.76 -1.48
C THR A 277 -7.34 11.67 -0.57
N VAL A 278 -7.93 12.07 0.55
CA VAL A 278 -8.64 11.14 1.45
C VAL A 278 -9.79 10.40 0.76
N ASP A 279 -10.36 10.95 -0.32
CA ASP A 279 -11.41 10.33 -1.13
C ASP A 279 -10.89 9.30 -2.16
N GLY A 280 -9.56 9.18 -2.29
CA GLY A 280 -8.88 8.22 -3.17
C GLY A 280 -8.51 8.75 -4.56
N ALA A 281 -8.85 9.99 -4.90
CA ALA A 281 -8.34 10.65 -6.10
C ALA A 281 -6.83 10.94 -5.98
N MET A 282 -6.13 11.06 -7.12
CA MET A 282 -4.72 11.47 -7.10
C MET A 282 -4.64 12.97 -6.85
N VAL A 283 -3.74 13.41 -5.97
CA VAL A 283 -3.52 14.85 -5.76
C VAL A 283 -2.79 15.39 -6.99
N PRO A 284 -3.33 16.38 -7.72
CA PRO A 284 -2.57 17.03 -8.78
C PRO A 284 -1.41 17.79 -8.13
N ILE A 285 -0.19 17.39 -8.47
CA ILE A 285 1.02 18.06 -8.00
C ILE A 285 1.78 18.62 -9.19
N VAL A 286 2.45 19.75 -8.96
CA VAL A 286 3.43 20.30 -9.90
C VAL A 286 4.82 20.03 -9.33
N ASP A 287 5.68 19.34 -10.08
CA ASP A 287 7.06 19.14 -9.67
C ASP A 287 7.76 20.49 -9.47
N GLY A 288 8.32 20.67 -8.28
CA GLY A 288 9.13 21.83 -7.94
C GLY A 288 10.60 21.63 -8.36
N ASP A 289 11.40 22.67 -8.15
CA ASP A 289 12.85 22.54 -8.17
C ASP A 289 13.30 21.79 -6.90
N PRO A 290 13.85 20.57 -6.98
CA PRO A 290 14.26 19.83 -5.80
C PRO A 290 15.49 20.46 -5.10
N THR A 291 16.18 21.41 -5.75
CA THR A 291 17.28 22.20 -5.17
C THR A 291 16.80 23.40 -4.35
N ALA A 292 15.49 23.67 -4.30
CA ALA A 292 14.93 24.76 -3.50
C ALA A 292 15.27 24.60 -2.00
N THR A 293 15.85 25.66 -1.42
CA THR A 293 16.38 25.69 -0.05
C THR A 293 15.36 26.14 0.99
N GLU A 294 14.20 26.66 0.57
CA GLU A 294 13.17 27.23 1.47
C GLU A 294 12.62 26.22 2.49
N PHE A 295 12.85 24.91 2.28
CA PHE A 295 12.45 23.81 3.17
C PHE A 295 13.47 23.44 4.24
N ALA A 296 14.63 24.10 4.32
CA ALA A 296 15.63 23.81 5.34
C ALA A 296 15.23 24.39 6.71
N SER A 297 14.03 24.08 7.21
CA SER A 297 13.70 24.23 8.62
C SER A 297 14.50 23.20 9.43
N SER A 298 14.98 23.62 10.59
CA SER A 298 15.84 22.84 11.48
C SER A 298 15.20 21.51 11.91
N HIS A 299 15.75 20.38 11.47
CA HIS A 299 15.33 19.02 11.82
C HIS A 299 15.69 18.64 13.27
N SER A 300 15.32 19.47 14.26
CA SER A 300 15.65 19.21 15.67
C SER A 300 14.64 18.31 16.40
N GLY A 301 13.62 17.80 15.70
CA GLY A 301 12.67 16.85 16.27
C GLY A 301 13.34 15.49 16.54
N SER A 302 13.55 15.15 17.82
CA SER A 302 13.93 13.78 18.19
C SER A 302 12.79 12.84 17.79
N PHE A 303 13.09 11.88 16.92
CA PHE A 303 12.13 10.84 16.57
C PHE A 303 11.97 9.90 17.77
N GLU A 304 10.83 9.94 18.45
CA GLU A 304 10.46 8.85 19.37
C GLU A 304 9.76 7.75 18.57
N PRO A 305 10.39 6.59 18.36
CA PRO A 305 9.75 5.50 17.64
C PRO A 305 8.64 4.90 18.52
N HIS A 306 7.37 5.20 18.21
CA HIS A 306 6.22 4.45 18.73
C HIS A 306 6.08 3.09 18.00
N GLY A 307 7.13 2.27 18.05
CA GLY A 307 7.24 0.99 17.33
C GLY A 307 7.32 -0.23 18.26
N LEU A 308 6.28 -1.06 18.29
CA LEU A 308 6.27 -2.40 18.86
C LEU A 308 7.15 -3.34 18.00
N VAL A 309 8.08 -4.04 18.63
CA VAL A 309 8.81 -5.19 18.05
C VAL A 309 7.87 -6.40 18.07
N VAL A 310 7.47 -6.89 16.89
CA VAL A 310 6.73 -8.16 16.75
C VAL A 310 7.72 -9.26 16.40
N HIS A 311 7.74 -10.34 17.21
CA HIS A 311 8.61 -11.49 16.97
C HIS A 311 8.13 -12.36 15.80
N ASP A 312 9.12 -12.95 15.11
CA ASP A 312 9.05 -13.75 13.88
C ASP A 312 8.08 -14.96 13.99
N VAL A 313 7.05 -15.01 13.12
CA VAL A 313 6.15 -16.17 12.98
C VAL A 313 6.24 -16.68 11.54
N ARG A 314 7.30 -17.42 11.23
CA ARG A 314 7.40 -18.21 9.99
C ARG A 314 6.59 -19.48 10.16
N GLY A 315 5.48 -19.61 9.42
CA GLY A 315 4.81 -20.91 9.30
C GLY A 315 3.36 -20.93 8.81
N LEU A 316 2.67 -19.79 8.75
CA LEU A 316 1.23 -19.80 8.48
C LEU A 316 0.93 -19.78 6.97
N GLY A 317 0.25 -20.83 6.49
CA GLY A 317 -0.38 -20.86 5.18
C GLY A 317 -1.61 -19.96 5.14
N VAL A 318 -1.39 -18.66 4.96
CA VAL A 318 -2.38 -17.55 5.00
C VAL A 318 -3.62 -17.77 4.13
N ASP A 319 -3.52 -18.53 3.05
CA ASP A 319 -4.59 -18.70 2.05
C ASP A 319 -5.64 -19.74 2.37
N GLY A 320 -5.39 -20.68 3.28
CA GLY A 320 -6.48 -21.51 3.81
C GLY A 320 -7.44 -20.65 4.62
N LEU A 321 -6.88 -19.82 5.50
CA LEU A 321 -7.60 -18.96 6.43
C LEU A 321 -8.41 -17.87 5.71
N LEU A 322 -7.76 -17.12 4.82
CA LEU A 322 -8.40 -15.97 4.19
C LEU A 322 -9.41 -16.34 3.07
N THR A 323 -9.21 -17.45 2.35
CA THR A 323 -10.23 -17.96 1.41
C THR A 323 -11.49 -18.38 2.15
N ARG A 324 -11.35 -18.91 3.36
CA ARG A 324 -12.48 -19.29 4.22
C ARG A 324 -13.15 -18.07 4.83
N ILE A 325 -12.40 -17.05 5.25
CA ILE A 325 -12.97 -15.74 5.65
C ILE A 325 -13.82 -15.14 4.52
N LEU A 326 -13.34 -15.12 3.27
CA LEU A 326 -14.14 -14.60 2.16
C LEU A 326 -15.35 -15.47 1.85
N ARG A 327 -15.23 -16.81 1.87
CA ARG A 327 -16.40 -17.69 1.66
C ARG A 327 -17.42 -17.53 2.76
N ALA A 328 -16.98 -17.43 4.01
CA ALA A 328 -17.84 -17.18 5.15
C ALA A 328 -18.50 -15.81 5.02
N TYR A 329 -17.76 -14.76 4.64
CA TYR A 329 -18.28 -13.42 4.34
C TYR A 329 -19.33 -13.44 3.20
N VAL A 330 -19.04 -14.09 2.07
CA VAL A 330 -20.01 -14.21 0.95
C VAL A 330 -21.24 -15.02 1.36
N ALA A 331 -21.07 -16.11 2.11
CA ALA A 331 -22.16 -16.93 2.63
C ALA A 331 -23.01 -16.24 3.71
N SER A 332 -22.59 -15.06 4.18
CA SER A 332 -23.23 -14.31 5.26
C SER A 332 -23.65 -12.89 4.85
N LEU A 333 -23.55 -12.54 3.57
CA LEU A 333 -24.14 -11.31 3.03
C LEU A 333 -25.67 -11.24 3.22
N ASP A 334 -26.32 -12.37 3.52
CA ASP A 334 -27.74 -12.47 3.88
C ASP A 334 -28.01 -12.50 5.41
N ARG A 335 -26.97 -12.33 6.25
CA ARG A 335 -27.05 -12.43 7.72
C ARG A 335 -26.84 -11.08 8.39
N ASP A 336 -27.32 -10.97 9.63
CA ASP A 336 -27.05 -9.80 10.48
C ASP A 336 -25.52 -9.62 10.71
N PRO A 337 -24.97 -8.39 10.69
CA PRO A 337 -23.54 -8.14 10.85
C PRO A 337 -22.90 -8.73 12.12
N VAL A 338 -23.66 -8.85 13.22
CA VAL A 338 -23.20 -9.44 14.48
C VAL A 338 -23.15 -10.97 14.40
N GLU A 339 -24.09 -11.58 13.67
CA GLU A 339 -24.09 -13.01 13.35
C GLU A 339 -22.97 -13.37 12.37
N LEU A 340 -22.74 -12.52 11.37
CA LEU A 340 -21.60 -12.59 10.43
C LEU A 340 -20.27 -12.58 11.19
N GLN A 341 -20.11 -11.65 12.12
CA GLN A 341 -18.91 -11.52 12.94
C GLN A 341 -18.71 -12.77 13.82
N SER A 342 -19.77 -13.30 14.42
CA SER A 342 -19.71 -14.49 15.27
C SER A 342 -19.46 -15.78 14.48
N ALA A 343 -20.01 -15.89 13.27
CA ALA A 343 -19.80 -17.02 12.37
C ALA A 343 -18.37 -17.03 11.80
N LEU A 344 -17.87 -15.88 11.34
CA LEU A 344 -16.49 -15.73 10.91
C LEU A 344 -15.50 -16.08 12.02
N LEU A 345 -15.75 -15.61 13.24
CA LEU A 345 -14.94 -15.96 14.40
C LEU A 345 -15.02 -17.44 14.74
N GLY A 346 -16.21 -18.05 14.72
CA GLY A 346 -16.41 -19.47 14.99
C GLY A 346 -15.68 -20.36 13.98
N ASP A 347 -15.90 -20.13 12.68
CA ASP A 347 -15.27 -20.90 11.60
C ASP A 347 -13.74 -20.74 11.63
N LEU A 348 -13.23 -19.53 11.90
CA LEU A 348 -11.80 -19.27 12.06
C LEU A 348 -11.17 -20.01 13.25
N VAL A 349 -11.91 -20.12 14.36
CA VAL A 349 -11.47 -20.78 15.59
C VAL A 349 -11.50 -22.31 15.43
N ASP A 350 -12.58 -22.85 14.87
CA ASP A 350 -12.75 -24.29 14.66
C ASP A 350 -11.72 -24.83 13.66
N ASP A 351 -11.50 -24.12 12.56
CA ASP A 351 -10.51 -24.49 11.54
C ASP A 351 -9.05 -24.41 12.03
N ALA A 352 -8.75 -23.42 12.89
CA ALA A 352 -7.44 -23.33 13.53
C ALA A 352 -7.25 -24.46 14.57
N GLY A 353 -8.34 -24.94 15.18
CA GLY A 353 -8.34 -26.11 16.05
C GLY A 353 -7.95 -27.39 15.31
N ASP A 354 -8.51 -27.61 14.13
CA ASP A 354 -8.29 -28.82 13.32
C ASP A 354 -6.91 -28.86 12.66
N ALA A 355 -6.35 -27.71 12.25
CA ALA A 355 -5.10 -27.66 11.51
C ALA A 355 -3.82 -27.80 12.38
N PHE A 356 -3.88 -27.48 13.68
CA PHE A 356 -2.66 -27.29 14.49
C PHE A 356 -2.58 -28.12 15.78
N GLY A 357 -3.58 -28.96 16.07
CA GLY A 357 -3.55 -29.89 17.21
C GLY A 357 -3.58 -29.20 18.59
N PRO A 358 -3.59 -29.97 19.69
CA PRO A 358 -3.92 -29.49 21.03
C PRO A 358 -2.84 -28.63 21.75
N ASP A 359 -1.60 -28.58 21.27
CA ASP A 359 -0.46 -28.02 22.04
C ASP A 359 0.04 -26.62 21.59
N GLY A 360 -0.69 -25.92 20.71
CA GLY A 360 -0.22 -24.68 20.08
C GLY A 360 -0.46 -23.39 20.90
N VAL A 361 0.52 -22.95 21.68
CA VAL A 361 0.62 -21.56 22.24
C VAL A 361 0.68 -20.49 21.13
N ASP A 362 0.90 -20.90 19.88
CA ASP A 362 0.97 -20.05 18.67
C ASP A 362 -0.40 -19.59 18.14
N ARG A 363 -1.51 -20.09 18.70
CA ARG A 363 -2.89 -19.79 18.26
C ARG A 363 -3.24 -18.30 18.32
N TRP A 364 -2.86 -17.62 19.40
CA TRP A 364 -3.19 -16.20 19.60
C TRP A 364 -2.27 -15.26 18.84
N SER A 365 -1.03 -15.66 18.56
CA SER A 365 -0.09 -14.90 17.71
C SER A 365 -0.59 -14.88 16.26
N ALA A 366 -1.02 -16.02 15.74
CA ALA A 366 -1.63 -16.12 14.41
C ALA A 366 -2.91 -15.28 14.31
N TYR A 367 -3.76 -15.32 15.34
CA TYR A 367 -5.00 -14.54 15.40
C TYR A 367 -4.72 -13.04 15.52
N ALA A 368 -3.78 -12.64 16.37
CA ALA A 368 -3.37 -11.25 16.52
C ALA A 368 -2.71 -10.71 15.25
N VAL A 369 -1.92 -11.51 14.54
CA VAL A 369 -1.37 -11.14 13.23
C VAL A 369 -2.48 -11.02 12.20
N ALA A 370 -3.40 -11.99 12.07
CA ALA A 370 -4.51 -11.92 11.12
C ALA A 370 -5.45 -10.73 11.41
N ALA A 371 -5.75 -10.48 12.68
CA ALA A 371 -6.50 -9.33 13.18
C ALA A 371 -5.80 -8.00 12.90
N THR A 372 -4.51 -7.89 13.22
CA THR A 372 -3.73 -6.67 12.98
C THR A 372 -3.57 -6.44 11.49
N GLU A 373 -3.35 -7.49 10.70
CA GLU A 373 -3.35 -7.42 9.24
C GLU A 373 -4.72 -6.98 8.72
N LEU A 374 -5.84 -7.49 9.25
CA LEU A 374 -7.18 -7.05 8.85
C LEU A 374 -7.41 -5.58 9.21
N ILE A 375 -7.11 -5.16 10.44
CA ILE A 375 -7.25 -3.78 10.94
C ILE A 375 -6.35 -2.81 10.17
N ASP A 376 -5.07 -3.15 9.95
CA ASP A 376 -4.12 -2.35 9.16
C ASP A 376 -4.45 -2.36 7.65
N SER A 377 -5.36 -3.24 7.20
CA SER A 377 -5.93 -3.20 5.82
C SER A 377 -7.08 -2.24 5.70
N ILE A 378 -7.60 -1.75 6.83
CA ILE A 378 -8.83 -0.99 6.91
C ILE A 378 -8.51 0.45 7.33
N PRO A 379 -8.11 1.33 6.39
CA PRO A 379 -7.76 2.71 6.73
C PRO A 379 -8.93 3.58 7.25
N TYR A 380 -10.17 3.09 7.27
CA TYR A 380 -11.37 3.88 7.60
C TYR A 380 -12.44 3.17 8.44
N LEU A 381 -12.10 2.27 9.37
CA LEU A 381 -13.09 1.93 10.40
C LEU A 381 -13.24 3.14 11.35
N PRO A 382 -14.47 3.62 11.62
CA PRO A 382 -14.68 4.60 12.69
C PRO A 382 -14.01 4.10 13.97
N SER A 383 -13.24 4.95 14.65
CA SER A 383 -12.46 4.57 15.84
C SER A 383 -13.32 3.87 16.90
N GLU A 384 -14.61 4.22 16.99
CA GLU A 384 -15.57 3.58 17.89
C GLU A 384 -15.86 2.11 17.55
N TRP A 385 -15.85 1.73 16.27
CA TRP A 385 -16.08 0.34 15.83
C TRP A 385 -14.84 -0.52 16.07
N THR A 386 -13.66 -0.02 15.73
CA THR A 386 -12.38 -0.70 15.99
C THR A 386 -12.17 -0.90 17.48
N LYS A 387 -12.51 0.11 18.29
CA LYS A 387 -12.44 0.05 19.75
C LYS A 387 -13.44 -0.95 20.34
N THR A 388 -14.69 -0.93 19.90
CA THR A 388 -15.72 -1.90 20.35
C THR A 388 -15.32 -3.33 20.00
N TRP A 389 -14.81 -3.55 18.78
CA TRP A 389 -14.32 -4.84 18.32
C TRP A 389 -13.12 -5.35 19.15
N LEU A 390 -12.15 -4.48 19.45
CA LEU A 390 -11.02 -4.82 20.31
C LEU A 390 -11.42 -5.05 21.76
N ASP A 391 -12.38 -4.28 22.29
CA ASP A 391 -12.89 -4.43 23.65
C ASP A 391 -13.65 -5.77 23.81
N ASP A 392 -14.40 -6.20 22.80
CA ASP A 392 -15.08 -7.51 22.78
C ASP A 392 -14.09 -8.66 22.63
N ALA A 393 -13.12 -8.54 21.70
CA ALA A 393 -12.05 -9.52 21.54
C ALA A 393 -11.22 -9.64 22.83
N TRP A 394 -10.94 -8.50 23.49
CA TRP A 394 -10.28 -8.41 24.79
C TRP A 394 -11.05 -9.13 25.89
N GLN A 395 -12.35 -8.88 26.01
CA GLN A 395 -13.18 -9.51 27.04
C GLN A 395 -13.21 -11.03 26.88
N ARG A 396 -13.34 -11.53 25.65
CA ARG A 396 -13.34 -12.97 25.35
C ARG A 396 -11.98 -13.61 25.61
N ALA A 397 -10.90 -12.98 25.14
CA ALA A 397 -9.53 -13.41 25.41
C ALA A 397 -9.19 -13.43 26.91
N SER A 398 -9.66 -12.44 27.66
CA SER A 398 -9.41 -12.33 29.11
C SER A 398 -10.12 -13.42 29.91
N ALA A 399 -11.18 -14.02 29.37
CA ALA A 399 -11.87 -15.15 29.99
C ALA A 399 -11.10 -16.48 29.84
N GLU A 400 -10.17 -16.59 28.88
CA GLU A 400 -9.47 -17.85 28.55
C GLU A 400 -8.05 -17.99 29.14
N GLY A 401 -7.52 -16.95 29.80
CA GLY A 401 -6.29 -17.05 30.61
C GLY A 401 -5.28 -15.90 30.41
N PRO A 402 -4.21 -15.85 31.24
CA PRO A 402 -3.42 -14.64 31.49
C PRO A 402 -2.41 -14.23 30.40
N SER A 403 -2.13 -15.06 29.40
CA SER A 403 -1.13 -14.77 28.34
C SER A 403 -1.69 -13.97 27.16
N VAL A 404 -2.99 -14.09 26.88
CA VAL A 404 -3.70 -13.39 25.79
C VAL A 404 -3.91 -11.88 26.06
N PRO A 405 -4.16 -11.45 27.32
CA PRO A 405 -4.28 -10.04 27.68
C PRO A 405 -3.04 -9.17 27.39
N LEU A 406 -1.82 -9.69 27.24
CA LEU A 406 -0.68 -8.77 27.05
C LEU A 406 -0.61 -8.19 25.61
N LEU A 407 -0.98 -9.00 24.61
CA LEU A 407 -0.91 -8.60 23.19
C LEU A 407 -2.07 -7.70 22.78
N LEU A 408 -3.29 -8.04 23.22
CA LEU A 408 -4.47 -7.23 22.93
C LEU A 408 -4.48 -5.88 23.70
N ALA A 409 -3.84 -5.80 24.88
CA ALA A 409 -3.73 -4.55 25.64
C ALA A 409 -2.87 -3.54 24.89
N ARG A 410 -1.78 -4.03 24.29
CA ARG A 410 -0.85 -3.20 23.50
C ARG A 410 -1.44 -2.76 22.17
N ALA A 411 -2.32 -3.56 21.56
CA ALA A 411 -3.11 -3.14 20.40
C ALA A 411 -4.14 -2.06 20.78
N ARG A 412 -4.78 -2.22 21.95
CA ARG A 412 -5.74 -1.27 22.52
C ARG A 412 -5.11 0.06 22.94
N GLU A 413 -3.87 0.07 23.43
CA GLU A 413 -3.12 1.30 23.79
C GLU A 413 -2.62 2.10 22.57
N ARG A 414 -2.65 1.50 21.38
CA ARG A 414 -2.17 2.11 20.12
C ARG A 414 -3.26 2.83 19.30
N ILE A 415 -4.52 2.56 19.61
CA ILE A 415 -5.72 3.15 18.97
C ILE A 415 -6.34 4.11 19.97
#